data_AF-A0A936DN56-F1
#
_entry.id   AF-A0A936DN56-F1
#
_cell.length_a   1.000
_cell.length_b   1.000
_cell.length_c   1.000
_cell.angle_alpha   90.00
_cell.angle_beta   90.00
_cell.angle_gamma   90.00
#
_symmetry.space_group_name_H-M   'P 1'
#
loop_
_entity.id
_entity.type
_entity.pdbx_description
1 polymer ?
#
loop_
_entity_poly.entity_id
_entity_poly.type
_entity_poly.pdbx_seq_one_letter_code
_entity_poly.pdbx_strand_id
1 'polypeptide(L)' 'MIRIPRLFVLAKDIMTITGKSLRSCQRMLSKIRKAIGKQSHQVITPDEFCEYYQLRGKDKDRFIGGFE' A
#
# COMPACT_ATOMS: atom_id res chain seq x y z
N MET A 1 -4.33 15.44 -18.71
CA MET A 1 -4.92 14.80 -17.52
C MET A 1 -3.84 14.74 -16.45
N ILE A 2 -3.97 15.50 -15.36
CA ILE A 2 -2.95 15.57 -14.31
C ILE A 2 -3.04 14.28 -13.48
N ARG A 3 -2.04 13.38 -13.58
CA ARG A 3 -1.92 12.25 -12.63
C ARG A 3 -1.33 12.78 -11.33
N ILE A 4 -2.11 12.75 -10.26
CA ILE A 4 -1.61 13.05 -8.92
C ILE A 4 -1.04 11.74 -8.35
N PRO A 5 0.27 11.61 -8.16
CA PRO A 5 0.87 10.38 -7.64
C PRO A 5 0.39 10.14 -6.20
N ARG A 6 0.07 8.88 -5.87
CA ARG A 6 -0.29 8.51 -4.49
C ARG A 6 0.95 8.57 -3.60
N LEU A 7 0.91 9.45 -2.60
CA LEU A 7 1.96 9.60 -1.60
C LEU A 7 1.96 8.51 -0.53
N PHE A 8 0.81 7.87 -0.27
CA PHE A 8 0.66 6.85 0.78
C PHE A 8 -0.35 5.76 0.40
N VAL A 9 -0.16 4.58 0.99
CA VAL A 9 -1.01 3.39 0.79
C VAL A 9 -2.17 3.39 1.77
N LEU A 10 -3.38 3.27 1.23
CA LEU A 10 -4.61 3.12 2.00
C LEU A 10 -5.06 1.66 2.06
N ALA A 11 -5.88 1.36 3.07
CA ALA A 11 -6.48 0.04 3.20
C ALA A 11 -7.32 -0.32 1.96
N LYS A 12 -7.96 0.68 1.31
CA LYS A 12 -8.72 0.50 0.07
C LYS A 12 -7.85 0.06 -1.10
N ASP A 13 -6.61 0.57 -1.21
CA ASP A 13 -5.68 0.12 -2.27
C ASP A 13 -5.35 -1.36 -2.11
N ILE A 14 -5.08 -1.77 -0.86
CA ILE A 14 -4.80 -3.17 -0.52
C ILE A 14 -6.04 -4.05 -0.76
N MET A 15 -7.25 -3.55 -0.51
CA MET A 15 -8.48 -4.29 -0.83
C MET A 15 -8.58 -4.57 -2.32
N THR A 16 -8.33 -3.56 -3.17
CA THR A 16 -8.38 -3.72 -4.63
C THR A 16 -7.41 -4.78 -5.12
N ILE A 17 -6.23 -4.90 -4.50
CA ILE A 17 -5.21 -5.86 -4.91
C ILE A 17 -5.46 -7.26 -4.35
N THR A 18 -5.89 -7.36 -3.10
CA THR A 18 -5.96 -8.63 -2.39
C THR A 18 -7.36 -9.26 -2.35
N GLY A 19 -8.40 -8.51 -2.74
CA GLY A 19 -9.81 -8.92 -2.63
C GLY A 19 -10.30 -9.12 -1.20
N LYS A 20 -9.52 -8.71 -0.18
CA LYS A 20 -9.86 -8.93 1.23
C LYS A 20 -10.80 -7.83 1.75
N SER A 21 -11.49 -8.14 2.84
CA SER A 21 -12.30 -7.14 3.55
C SER A 21 -11.47 -5.98 4.08
N LEU A 22 -12.09 -4.81 4.22
CA LEU A 22 -11.45 -3.60 4.73
C LEU A 22 -10.77 -3.82 6.09
N ARG A 23 -11.44 -4.52 7.01
CA ARG A 23 -10.90 -4.85 8.33
C ARG A 23 -9.64 -5.69 8.25
N SER A 24 -9.59 -6.67 7.32
CA SER A 24 -8.39 -7.48 7.12
C SER A 24 -7.23 -6.62 6.59
N CYS A 25 -7.51 -5.75 5.62
CA CYS A 25 -6.51 -4.84 5.04
C CYS A 25 -5.98 -3.83 6.07
N GLN A 26 -6.83 -3.29 6.96
CA GLN A 26 -6.38 -2.45 8.08
C GLN A 26 -5.43 -3.20 9.03
N ARG A 27 -5.72 -4.47 9.33
CA ARG A 27 -4.82 -5.32 10.13
C ARG A 27 -3.49 -5.55 9.40
N MET A 28 -3.52 -5.72 8.08
CA MET A 28 -2.30 -5.84 7.26
C MET A 28 -1.46 -4.56 7.34
N LEU A 29 -2.06 -3.38 7.17
CA LEU A 29 -1.35 -2.09 7.36
C LEU A 29 -0.71 -1.98 8.74
N SER A 30 -1.44 -2.33 9.80
CA SER A 30 -0.88 -2.29 11.15
C SER A 30 0.28 -3.27 11.34
N LYS A 31 0.26 -4.44 10.69
CA LYS A 31 1.38 -5.38 10.68
C LYS A 31 2.60 -4.82 9.96
N ILE A 32 2.39 -4.22 8.78
CA ILE A 32 3.45 -3.59 7.98
C ILE A 32 4.11 -2.47 8.80
N ARG A 33 3.32 -1.58 9.42
CA ARG A 33 3.85 -0.52 10.29
C ARG A 33 4.75 -1.09 11.39
N LYS A 34 4.27 -2.12 12.10
CA LYS A 34 5.04 -2.77 13.16
C LYS A 34 6.33 -3.39 12.66
N ALA A 35 6.31 -4.04 11.48
CA ALA A 35 7.49 -4.66 10.90
C ALA A 35 8.56 -3.66 10.49
N ILE A 36 8.16 -2.47 10.03
CA ILE A 36 9.07 -1.39 9.61
C ILE A 36 9.39 -0.43 10.79
N GLY A 37 8.87 -0.69 11.99
CA GLY A 37 9.12 0.14 13.17
C GLY A 37 8.39 1.49 13.18
N LYS A 38 7.33 1.63 12.38
CA LYS A 38 6.52 2.86 12.30
C LYS A 38 5.41 2.92 13.37
N GLN A 39 5.14 4.13 13.84
CA GLN A 39 4.00 4.42 14.72
C GLN A 39 2.67 4.38 13.96
N SER A 40 1.56 4.20 14.68
CA SER A 40 0.21 4.07 14.09
C SER A 40 -0.23 5.25 13.23
N HIS A 41 0.21 6.47 13.57
CA HIS A 41 -0.09 7.70 12.85
C HIS A 41 0.78 7.88 11.60
N GLN A 42 1.89 7.15 11.49
CA GLN A 42 2.79 7.26 10.34
C GLN A 42 2.20 6.54 9.13
N VAL A 43 2.29 7.21 7.99
CA VAL A 43 1.85 6.68 6.71
C VAL A 43 2.84 5.62 6.20
N ILE A 44 2.33 4.69 5.39
CA ILE A 44 3.14 3.74 4.64
C ILE A 44 3.20 4.24 3.20
N THR A 45 4.39 4.38 2.64
CA THR A 45 4.57 4.75 1.23
C THR A 45 4.40 3.54 0.32
N PRO A 46 4.10 3.73 -0.98
CA PRO A 46 4.06 2.64 -1.95
C PRO A 46 5.37 1.83 -1.99
N ASP A 47 6.52 2.50 -1.87
CA ASP A 47 7.84 1.86 -1.80
C ASP A 47 7.98 0.92 -0.60
N GLU A 48 7.65 1.39 0.59
CA GLU A 48 7.70 0.60 1.83
C GLU A 48 6.75 -0.60 1.77
N PHE A 49 5.57 -0.40 1.19
CA PHE A 49 4.62 -1.48 0.98
C PHE A 49 5.19 -2.55 0.04
N CYS A 50 5.76 -2.14 -1.10
CA CYS A 50 6.32 -3.06 -2.07
C CYS A 50 7.54 -3.79 -1.52
N GLU A 51 8.38 -3.11 -0.74
CA GLU A 51 9.53 -3.72 -0.06
C GLU A 51 9.08 -4.79 0.93
N TYR A 52 8.08 -4.50 1.75
CA TYR A 52 7.53 -5.46 2.73
C TYR A 52 6.99 -6.73 2.06
N TYR A 53 6.30 -6.61 0.91
CA TYR A 53 5.76 -7.76 0.17
C TYR A 53 6.72 -8.32 -0.88
N GLN A 54 7.95 -7.81 -0.97
CA GLN A 54 8.94 -8.18 -1.99
C GLN A 54 8.41 -8.05 -3.43
N LEU A 55 7.52 -7.10 -3.66
CA LEU A 55 6.95 -6.80 -4.98
C LEU A 55 7.98 -6.02 -5.80
N ARG A 56 8.26 -6.49 -7.04
CA ARG A 56 9.25 -5.88 -7.94
C ARG A 56 8.65 -5.62 -9.33
N GLY A 57 9.10 -4.55 -9.99
CA GLY A 57 8.78 -4.27 -11.39
C GLY A 57 7.35 -3.75 -11.60
N LYS A 58 6.58 -4.40 -12.49
CA LYS A 58 5.25 -3.95 -12.97
C LYS A 58 4.20 -3.82 -11.85
N ASP A 59 4.35 -4.57 -10.76
CA ASP A 59 3.42 -4.52 -9.63
C ASP A 59 3.48 -3.19 -8.85
N LYS A 60 4.63 -2.49 -8.89
CA LYS A 60 4.78 -1.14 -8.32
C LYS A 60 3.98 -0.11 -9.12
N ASP A 61 4.00 -0.24 -10.44
CA ASP A 61 3.28 0.68 -11.33
C ASP A 61 1.77 0.61 -11.11
N ARG A 62 1.22 -0.59 -10.83
CA ARG A 62 -0.19 -0.75 -10.42
C ARG A 62 -0.58 0.02 -9.15
N PHE A 63 0.36 0.35 -8.27
CA PHE A 63 0.09 1.16 -7.08
C PHE A 63 0.14 2.67 -7.34
N ILE A 64 1.09 3.10 -8.19
CA ILE A 64 1.47 4.51 -8.36
C ILE A 64 0.79 5.12 -9.59
N GLY A 65 0.66 4.33 -10.66
CA GLY A 65 -0.14 4.63 -11.83
C GLY A 65 -1.55 4.11 -11.60
N GLY A 66 -2.50 5.01 -11.37
CA GLY A 66 -3.92 4.67 -11.40
C GLY A 66 -4.19 3.81 -12.63
N PHE A 67 -4.79 2.64 -12.39
CA PHE A 67 -5.20 1.67 -13.38
C PHE A 67 -5.86 2.39 -14.56
N GLU A 68 -5.34 2.17 -15.77
CA GLU A 68 -6.02 2.49 -17.02
C GLU A 68 -7.37 1.76 -17.10
#